data_AF-A0A920S1X0-F1
#
_entry.id   AF-A0A920S1X0-F1
#
_cell.length_a   1.000
_cell.length_b   1.000
_cell.length_c   1.000
_cell.angle_alpha   90.00
_cell.angle_beta   90.00
_cell.angle_gamma   90.00
#
_symmetry.space_group_name_H-M   'P 1'
#
loop_
_entity.id
_entity.type
_entity.pdbx_description
1 polymer ?
#
loop_
_entity_poly.entity_id
_entity_poly.type
_entity_poly.pdbx_seq_one_letter_code
_entity_poly.pdbx_strand_id
1 'polypeptide(L)' 'MVSGVNGVGKTTTIGKIGKIFRENNNEVLFSACDTFRAAAIDQLEQWARKVNATIIKSNPGSDPASVAYKALEHAKK' A
#
# COMPACT_ATOMS: atom_id res chain seq x y z
N MET A 1 3.17 4.55 8.40
CA MET A 1 2.93 3.10 8.60
C MET A 1 1.54 2.92 9.20
N VAL A 2 0.76 1.95 8.75
CA VAL A 2 -0.57 1.65 9.31
C VAL A 2 -0.56 0.20 9.80
N SER A 3 -0.93 -0.02 11.06
CA SER A 3 -0.94 -1.33 11.72
C SER A 3 -2.27 -1.57 12.46
N GLY A 4 -2.52 -2.80 12.90
CA GLY A 4 -3.72 -3.18 13.64
C GLY A 4 -4.25 -4.57 13.26
N VAL A 5 -5.29 -5.04 13.96
CA VAL A 5 -5.84 -6.39 13.77
C VAL A 5 -6.68 -6.52 12.48
N ASN A 6 -7.00 -7.75 12.09
CA ASN A 6 -7.81 -7.99 10.90
C ASN A 6 -9.24 -7.45 11.07
N GLY A 7 -9.84 -6.93 10.01
CA GLY A 7 -11.23 -6.45 10.01
C GLY A 7 -11.43 -4.98 10.41
N VAL A 8 -10.44 -4.30 11.02
CA VAL A 8 -10.59 -2.89 11.47
C VAL A 8 -10.52 -1.84 10.34
N GLY A 9 -10.52 -2.27 9.09
CA GLY A 9 -10.56 -1.37 7.93
C GLY A 9 -9.23 -0.77 7.48
N LYS A 10 -8.08 -1.33 7.89
CA LYS A 10 -6.73 -0.78 7.57
C LYS A 10 -6.52 -0.47 6.08
N THR A 11 -6.71 -1.45 5.19
CA THR A 11 -6.47 -1.30 3.75
C THR A 11 -7.39 -0.24 3.14
N THR A 12 -8.65 -0.22 3.57
CA THR A 12 -9.63 0.80 3.17
C THR A 12 -9.20 2.19 3.63
N THR A 13 -8.72 2.33 4.87
CA THR A 13 -8.25 3.61 5.42
C THR A 13 -7.01 4.11 4.68
N ILE A 14 -6.03 3.23 4.40
CA ILE A 14 -4.85 3.58 3.58
C ILE A 14 -5.27 4.10 2.21
N GLY A 15 -6.20 3.41 1.53
CA GLY A 15 -6.72 3.83 0.23
C GLY A 15 -7.42 5.19 0.26
N LYS A 16 -8.24 5.46 1.29
CA LYS A 16 -8.87 6.77 1.51
C LYS A 16 -7.84 7.87 1.74
N ILE A 17 -6.81 7.62 2.56
CA ILE A 17 -5.73 8.58 2.81
C ILE A 17 -4.98 8.88 1.51
N GLY A 18 -4.62 7.86 0.73
CA GLY A 18 -3.94 8.09 -0.55
C GLY A 18 -4.82 8.84 -1.56
N LYS A 19 -6.14 8.60 -1.56
CA LYS A 19 -7.08 9.41 -2.34
C LYS A 19 -6.98 10.91 -1.98
N ILE A 20 -7.06 11.23 -0.69
CA ILE A 20 -6.96 12.61 -0.19
C ILE A 20 -5.63 13.25 -0.61
N PHE A 21 -4.51 12.52 -0.49
CA PHE A 21 -3.21 13.03 -0.92
C PHE A 21 -3.14 13.29 -2.42
N ARG A 22 -3.69 12.39 -3.25
CA ARG A 22 -3.76 12.59 -4.70
C ARG A 22 -4.65 13.77 -5.09
N GLU A 23 -5.79 13.95 -4.43
CA GLU A 23 -6.66 15.13 -4.62
C GLU A 23 -5.94 16.43 -4.25
N ASN A 24 -5.02 16.39 -3.30
CA ASN A 24 -4.15 17.51 -2.93
C ASN A 24 -2.86 17.60 -3.80
N ASN A 25 -2.84 16.98 -4.98
CA ASN A 25 -1.71 16.96 -5.93
C ASN A 25 -0.39 16.39 -5.39
N ASN A 26 -0.44 15.57 -4.33
CA ASN A 26 0.75 14.88 -3.84
C ASN A 26 1.04 13.65 -4.70
N GLU A 27 2.32 13.31 -4.79
CA GLU A 27 2.74 11.99 -5.26
C GLU A 27 2.48 10.97 -4.16
N VAL A 28 1.89 9.83 -4.55
CA VAL A 28 1.54 8.77 -3.61
C VAL A 28 2.08 7.45 -4.12
N LEU A 29 2.79 6.77 -3.24
CA LEU A 29 3.25 5.40 -3.42
C LEU A 29 2.73 4.55 -2.27
N PHE A 30 2.05 3.45 -2.60
CA PHE A 30 1.62 2.44 -1.64
C PHE A 30 2.64 1.31 -1.54
N SER A 31 2.86 0.81 -0.32
CA SER A 31 3.68 -0.36 -0.05
C SER A 31 2.83 -1.49 0.51
N ALA A 32 2.70 -2.59 -0.22
CA ALA A 32 1.86 -3.73 0.15
C ALA A 32 2.59 -4.70 1.11
N CYS A 33 2.76 -4.27 2.37
CA CYS A 33 3.48 -5.04 3.39
C CYS A 33 2.63 -6.12 4.08
N ASP A 34 1.31 -6.18 3.86
CA ASP A 34 0.47 -7.31 4.30
C ASP A 34 0.66 -8.49 3.34
N THR A 35 1.79 -9.18 3.48
CA THR A 35 2.22 -10.24 2.57
C THR A 35 1.60 -11.59 2.89
N PHE A 36 1.07 -11.79 4.09
CA PHE A 36 0.44 -13.05 4.48
C PHE A 36 -0.90 -13.26 3.78
N ARG A 37 -1.65 -12.18 3.56
CA ARG A 37 -2.99 -12.22 2.96
C ARG A 37 -2.92 -11.78 1.50
N ALA A 38 -2.94 -12.73 0.56
CA ALA A 38 -2.97 -12.43 -0.88
C ALA A 38 -4.08 -11.41 -1.24
N ALA A 39 -5.29 -11.59 -0.69
CA ALA A 39 -6.41 -10.67 -0.89
C ALA A 39 -6.15 -9.24 -0.38
N ALA A 40 -5.27 -9.03 0.62
CA ALA A 40 -4.92 -7.69 1.09
C ALA A 40 -4.03 -6.95 0.09
N ILE A 41 -3.12 -7.67 -0.60
CA ILE A 41 -2.30 -7.13 -1.69
C ILE A 41 -3.20 -6.69 -2.85
N ASP A 42 -4.09 -7.57 -3.29
CA ASP A 42 -5.02 -7.29 -4.40
C ASP A 42 -5.95 -6.11 -4.08
N GLN A 43 -6.45 -6.05 -2.84
CA GLN A 43 -7.29 -4.94 -2.39
C GLN A 43 -6.54 -3.61 -2.40
N LEU A 44 -5.28 -3.59 -1.96
CA LEU A 44 -4.46 -2.37 -1.99
C LEU A 44 -4.09 -1.97 -3.42
N GLU A 45 -3.87 -2.93 -4.31
CA GLU A 45 -3.63 -2.67 -5.74
C GLU A 45 -4.86 -2.05 -6.42
N GLN A 46 -6.07 -2.52 -6.13
CA GLN A 46 -7.28 -1.89 -6.63
C GLN A 46 -7.42 -0.44 -6.15
N TRP A 47 -7.06 -0.17 -4.89
CA TRP A 47 -7.00 1.20 -4.37
C TRP A 47 -5.96 2.05 -5.11
N ALA A 48 -4.75 1.53 -5.32
CA ALA A 48 -3.70 2.20 -6.06
C ALA A 48 -4.17 2.59 -7.47
N ARG A 49 -4.78 1.66 -8.21
CA ARG A 49 -5.38 1.93 -9.54
C ARG A 49 -6.45 3.01 -9.47
N LYS A 50 -7.35 2.93 -8.48
CA LYS A 50 -8.47 3.88 -8.32
C LYS A 50 -8.00 5.32 -8.09
N VAL A 51 -6.89 5.52 -7.40
CA VAL A 51 -6.36 6.86 -7.09
C VAL A 51 -5.16 7.24 -7.98
N ASN A 52 -4.86 6.41 -9.00
CA ASN A 52 -3.71 6.56 -9.87
C ASN A 52 -2.39 6.72 -9.09
N ALA A 53 -2.16 5.87 -8.08
CA ALA A 53 -0.94 5.85 -7.28
C ALA A 53 -0.05 4.66 -7.66
N THR A 54 1.25 4.84 -7.49
CA THR A 54 2.24 3.75 -7.64
C THR A 54 2.05 2.75 -6.50
N ILE A 55 2.29 1.47 -6.76
CA ILE A 55 2.29 0.44 -5.72
C ILE A 55 3.50 -0.47 -5.84
N ILE A 56 4.16 -0.72 -4.72
CA ILE A 56 5.23 -1.71 -4.58
C ILE A 56 4.67 -2.89 -3.81
N LYS A 57 4.78 -4.08 -4.41
CA LYS A 57 4.32 -5.36 -3.87
C LYS A 57 5.31 -6.47 -4.17
N SER A 58 5.22 -7.55 -3.39
CA SER A 58 5.93 -8.81 -3.62
C SER A 58 4.93 -9.96 -3.60
N ASN A 59 5.41 -11.18 -3.84
CA ASN A 59 4.57 -12.38 -3.77
C ASN A 59 4.02 -12.60 -2.35
N PRO A 60 2.83 -13.21 -2.20
CA PRO A 60 2.34 -13.64 -0.89
C PRO A 60 3.37 -14.49 -0.15
N GLY A 61 3.49 -14.30 1.16
CA GLY A 61 4.50 -14.95 2.01
C GLY A 61 5.90 -14.31 1.99
N SER A 62 6.12 -13.26 1.18
CA SER A 62 7.40 -12.53 1.20
C SER A 62 7.61 -11.79 2.52
N ASP A 63 8.87 -11.48 2.86
CA ASP A 63 9.22 -10.65 4.01
C ASP A 63 8.64 -9.21 3.87
N PRO A 64 7.78 -8.76 4.79
CA PRO A 64 7.23 -7.39 4.78
C PRO A 64 8.30 -6.29 4.84
N ALA A 65 9.41 -6.52 5.54
CA ALA A 65 10.46 -5.52 5.69
C ALA A 65 11.17 -5.27 4.34
N SER A 66 11.43 -6.33 3.57
CA SER A 66 11.94 -6.23 2.20
C SER A 66 11.01 -5.42 1.27
N VAL A 67 9.68 -5.60 1.38
CA VAL A 67 8.71 -4.81 0.59
C VAL A 67 8.77 -3.33 0.97
N ALA A 68 8.77 -3.04 2.28
CA ALA A 68 8.86 -1.68 2.78
C ALA A 68 10.17 -0.99 2.36
N TYR A 69 11.28 -1.72 2.38
CA TYR A 69 12.59 -1.21 1.96
C TYR A 69 12.60 -0.86 0.46
N LYS A 70 12.10 -1.75 -0.41
CA LYS A 70 11.98 -1.47 -1.85
C LYS A 70 11.08 -0.26 -2.12
N ALA A 71 10.00 -0.11 -1.37
CA ALA A 71 9.10 1.03 -1.49
C ALA A 71 9.78 2.35 -1.10
N LEU A 72 10.56 2.35 -0.01
CA LEU A 72 11.33 3.51 0.42
C LEU A 72 12.39 3.90 -0.62
N GLU A 73 13.13 2.94 -1.15
CA GLU A 73 14.16 3.19 -2.16
C GLU A 73 13.58 3.68 -3.48
N HIS A 74 12.37 3.27 -3.83
CA HIS A 74 11.66 3.82 -4.99
C HIS A 74 11.16 5.24 -4.73
N ALA A 75 10.64 5.53 -3.54
CA ALA A 75 10.07 6.84 -3.20
C ALA A 75 11.11 7.95 -2.98
N LYS A 76 12.39 7.60 -2.75
CA LYS A 76 13.49 8.57 -2.63
C LYS A 76 14.06 9.05 -3.97
N LYS A 77 13.76 8.35 -5.05
CA LYS A 77 14.22 8.69 -6.40
C LYS A 77 13.29 9.74 -7.00
#